data_AF-A0A8T4WDD3-F1
#
_entry.id   AF-A0A8T4WDD3-F1
#
_cell.length_a   1.000
_cell.length_b   1.000
_cell.length_c   1.000
_cell.angle_alpha   90.00
_cell.angle_beta   90.00
_cell.angle_gamma   90.00
#
_symmetry.space_group_name_H-M   'P 1'
#
loop_
_entity.id
_entity.type
_entity.pdbx_description
1 polymer ?
#
loop_
_entity_poly.entity_id
_entity_poly.type
_entity_poly.pdbx_seq_one_letter_code
_entity_poly.pdbx_strand_id
1 'polypeptide(L)'
;MNKLLERARGLYIDRQRLALAASIVVFSVTLYLFYSPGIYGFDTQPPNWIPPGWAQGFEVVVSYNTVGFILACALLFFGYAFWSWAFLPAPAVDYTDAVLHGIFGRKTEINHRIGKKFNLALDDVDIQVQCKIRGDGPEEWFSYKLKSSKIISPRLKSIAMRHGFSVYNNHLEARISNDELHLRTLLFAKAIKMARSLPS
;
A
#
# COMPACT_ATOMS: atom_id res chain seq x y z
N MET A 1 -21.57 1.59 -11.14
CA MET A 1 -20.17 1.62 -10.64
C MET A 1 -19.57 2.99 -10.94
N ASN A 2 -18.92 3.65 -9.97
CA ASN A 2 -18.39 5.01 -10.12
C ASN A 2 -17.23 5.05 -11.14
N LYS A 3 -17.31 5.88 -12.19
CA LYS A 3 -16.25 6.03 -13.23
C LYS A 3 -14.87 6.35 -12.63
N LEU A 4 -14.83 7.06 -11.50
CA LEU A 4 -13.60 7.37 -10.78
C LEU A 4 -12.95 6.13 -10.14
N LEU A 5 -13.76 5.23 -9.59
CA LEU A 5 -13.29 3.98 -8.98
C LEU A 5 -12.71 3.04 -10.06
N GLU A 6 -13.40 2.94 -11.19
CA GLU A 6 -12.96 2.15 -12.34
C GLU A 6 -11.63 2.66 -12.91
N ARG A 7 -11.47 3.99 -13.03
CA ARG A 7 -10.22 4.60 -13.46
C ARG A 7 -9.07 4.35 -12.47
N ALA A 8 -9.33 4.49 -11.16
CA ALA A 8 -8.33 4.21 -10.13
C ALA A 8 -7.90 2.73 -10.13
N ARG A 9 -8.86 1.82 -10.35
CA ARG A 9 -8.60 0.38 -10.51
C ARG A 9 -7.75 0.09 -11.74
N GLY A 10 -8.11 0.64 -12.90
CA GLY A 10 -7.34 0.51 -14.14
C GLY A 10 -5.90 0.97 -13.97
N LEU A 11 -5.71 2.18 -13.42
CA LEU A 11 -4.38 2.75 -13.14
C LEU A 11 -3.54 1.88 -12.21
N TYR A 12 -4.14 1.23 -11.22
CA TYR A 12 -3.42 0.32 -10.34
C TYR A 12 -2.99 -0.96 -11.06
N ILE A 13 -3.88 -1.58 -11.84
CA ILE A 13 -3.57 -2.78 -12.63
C ILE A 13 -2.46 -2.47 -13.64
N ASP A 14 -2.55 -1.32 -14.32
CA ASP A 14 -1.54 -0.90 -15.29
C ASP A 14 -0.19 -0.64 -14.64
N ARG A 15 -0.16 -0.02 -13.45
CA ARG A 15 1.09 0.15 -12.69
C ARG A 15 1.67 -1.17 -12.20
N GLN A 16 0.84 -2.13 -11.81
CA GLN A 16 1.32 -3.48 -11.48
C GLN A 16 1.94 -4.17 -12.69
N ARG A 17 1.28 -4.09 -13.86
CA ARG A 17 1.80 -4.64 -15.11
C ARG A 17 3.11 -3.98 -15.53
N LEU A 18 3.21 -2.65 -15.40
CA LEU A 18 4.42 -1.91 -15.70
C LEU A 18 5.57 -2.29 -14.75
N ALA A 19 5.29 -2.37 -13.44
CA ALA A 19 6.29 -2.80 -12.45
C ALA A 19 6.77 -4.23 -12.73
N LEU A 20 5.85 -5.13 -13.08
CA LEU A 20 6.17 -6.50 -13.45
C LEU A 20 7.01 -6.55 -14.74
N ALA A 21 6.62 -5.83 -15.78
CA ALA A 21 7.38 -5.74 -17.03
C ALA A 21 8.79 -5.17 -16.81
N ALA A 22 8.92 -4.09 -16.04
CA ALA A 22 10.22 -3.52 -15.68
C ALA A 22 11.07 -4.50 -14.88
N SER A 23 10.46 -5.25 -13.95
CA SER A 23 11.17 -6.27 -13.16
C SER A 23 11.68 -7.42 -14.03
N ILE A 24 10.91 -7.83 -15.06
CA ILE A 24 11.36 -8.82 -16.05
C ILE A 24 12.55 -8.29 -16.85
N VAL A 25 12.50 -7.04 -17.32
CA VAL A 25 13.62 -6.44 -18.07
C VAL A 25 14.88 -6.37 -17.21
N VAL A 26 14.78 -5.89 -15.97
CA VAL A 26 15.92 -5.84 -15.05
C VAL A 26 16.45 -7.25 -14.78
N PHE A 27 15.57 -8.23 -14.58
CA PHE A 27 15.95 -9.62 -14.38
C PHE A 27 16.67 -10.19 -15.60
N SER A 28 16.15 -9.97 -16.81
CA SER A 28 16.78 -10.40 -18.07
C SER A 28 18.14 -9.75 -18.29
N VAL A 29 18.28 -8.45 -18.02
CA VAL A 29 19.57 -7.73 -18.09
C VAL A 29 20.54 -8.27 -17.04
N THR A 30 20.08 -8.54 -15.82
CA THR A 30 20.91 -9.08 -14.74
C THR A 30 21.38 -10.48 -15.07
N LEU A 31 20.48 -11.35 -15.56
CA LEU A 31 20.84 -12.66 -16.09
C LEU A 31 21.85 -12.54 -17.22
N TYR A 32 21.62 -11.65 -18.19
CA TYR A 32 22.57 -11.43 -19.26
C TYR A 32 23.95 -10.98 -18.73
N LEU A 33 24.02 -10.06 -17.77
CA LEU A 33 25.30 -9.63 -17.22
C LEU A 33 26.04 -10.74 -16.45
N PHE A 34 25.33 -11.62 -15.75
CA PHE A 34 25.94 -12.74 -15.03
C PHE A 34 26.21 -13.97 -15.90
N TYR A 35 25.54 -14.12 -17.06
CA TYR A 35 25.62 -15.32 -17.89
C TYR A 35 26.11 -15.07 -19.34
N SER A 36 26.21 -13.83 -19.81
CA SER A 36 26.63 -13.49 -21.19
C SER A 36 28.11 -13.20 -21.40
N PRO A 37 28.89 -12.61 -20.48
CA PRO A 37 30.30 -12.40 -20.74
C PRO A 37 31.06 -13.69 -20.43
N GLY A 38 30.82 -14.73 -21.22
CA GLY A 38 31.51 -16.01 -21.17
C GLY A 38 31.33 -16.77 -19.86
N ILE A 39 31.35 -18.08 -19.97
CA ILE A 39 32.01 -18.87 -18.94
C ILE A 39 33.48 -18.39 -18.98
N TYR A 40 33.84 -17.28 -18.31
CA TYR A 40 35.20 -17.15 -17.80
C TYR A 40 35.25 -18.31 -16.79
N GLY A 41 35.65 -19.52 -17.19
CA GLY A 41 36.97 -19.67 -17.77
C GLY A 41 37.92 -19.16 -16.71
N PHE A 42 37.74 -19.65 -15.48
CA PHE A 42 38.76 -19.58 -14.47
C PHE A 42 39.94 -20.34 -15.08
N ASP A 43 40.84 -19.60 -15.71
CA ASP A 43 42.20 -20.03 -16.01
C ASP A 43 43.01 -20.16 -14.70
N THR A 44 42.34 -20.52 -13.60
CA THR A 44 42.98 -20.93 -12.37
C THR A 44 43.13 -22.43 -12.46
N GLN A 45 44.23 -22.86 -13.07
CA GLN A 45 44.76 -24.19 -12.76
C GLN A 45 44.68 -24.37 -11.24
N PRO A 46 43.96 -25.37 -10.73
CA PRO A 46 43.90 -25.61 -9.30
C PRO A 46 45.35 -25.82 -8.84
N PRO A 47 45.79 -25.18 -7.74
CA PRO A 47 47.15 -25.33 -7.30
C PRO A 47 47.40 -26.83 -7.00
N ASN A 48 48.57 -27.35 -7.41
CA ASN A 48 48.91 -28.77 -7.56
C ASN A 48 48.69 -29.68 -6.33
N TRP A 49 48.26 -29.14 -5.19
CA TRP A 49 47.98 -29.84 -3.95
C TRP A 49 46.51 -30.26 -3.78
N ILE A 50 45.60 -29.82 -4.67
CA ILE A 50 44.17 -30.15 -4.59
C ILE A 50 43.87 -31.37 -5.49
N PRO A 51 43.27 -32.46 -4.97
CA PRO A 51 42.89 -33.62 -5.76
C PRO A 51 41.90 -33.25 -6.88
N PRO A 52 42.04 -33.80 -8.10
CA PRO A 52 41.29 -33.37 -9.28
C PRO A 52 39.77 -33.49 -9.14
N GLY A 53 39.27 -34.47 -8.38
CA GLY A 53 37.83 -34.64 -8.11
C GLY A 53 37.23 -33.59 -7.17
N TRP A 54 38.05 -32.93 -6.35
CA TRP A 54 37.61 -31.86 -5.44
C TRP A 54 37.60 -30.50 -6.13
N ALA A 55 38.54 -30.24 -7.04
CA ALA A 55 38.59 -29.03 -7.85
C ALA A 55 37.33 -28.89 -8.72
N GLN A 56 36.92 -29.97 -9.41
CA GLN A 56 35.66 -30.01 -10.18
C GLN A 56 34.41 -29.85 -9.30
N GLY A 57 34.43 -30.35 -8.06
CA GLY A 57 33.34 -30.20 -7.12
C GLY A 57 33.14 -28.75 -6.65
N PHE A 58 34.23 -28.01 -6.40
CA PHE A 58 34.16 -26.61 -5.95
C PHE A 58 33.78 -25.64 -7.08
N GLU A 59 34.25 -25.89 -8.31
CA GLU A 59 33.90 -25.11 -9.50
C GLU A 59 32.40 -25.14 -9.81
N VAL A 60 31.76 -26.28 -9.52
CA VAL A 60 30.33 -26.51 -9.72
C VAL A 60 29.47 -26.01 -8.55
N VAL A 61 29.97 -26.07 -7.31
CA VAL A 61 29.17 -25.79 -6.09
C VAL A 61 29.24 -24.32 -5.64
N VAL A 62 30.32 -23.59 -5.94
CA VAL A 62 30.47 -22.16 -5.62
C VAL A 62 30.68 -21.35 -6.90
N SER A 63 29.92 -21.67 -7.95
CA SER A 63 29.94 -20.81 -9.13
C SER A 63 29.38 -19.44 -8.77
N TYR A 64 30.09 -18.37 -9.16
CA TYR A 64 29.61 -16.99 -9.10
C TYR A 64 28.20 -16.83 -9.70
N ASN A 65 27.78 -17.77 -10.55
CA ASN A 65 26.45 -17.86 -11.14
C ASN A 65 25.35 -18.09 -10.09
N THR A 66 25.58 -18.91 -9.06
CA THR A 66 24.58 -19.12 -7.99
C THR A 66 24.38 -17.84 -7.17
N VAL A 67 25.48 -17.11 -6.88
CA VAL A 67 25.43 -15.82 -6.18
C VAL A 67 24.74 -14.76 -7.05
N GLY A 68 25.09 -14.67 -8.33
CA GLY A 68 24.46 -13.75 -9.29
C GLY A 68 22.97 -14.02 -9.49
N PHE A 69 22.57 -15.29 -9.53
CA PHE A 69 21.17 -15.69 -9.61
C PHE A 69 20.38 -15.30 -8.35
N ILE A 70 20.95 -15.55 -7.16
CA ILE A 70 20.32 -15.13 -5.90
C ILE A 70 20.20 -13.60 -5.83
N LEU A 71 21.24 -12.87 -6.28
CA LEU A 71 21.24 -11.41 -6.29
C LEU A 71 20.19 -10.86 -7.28
N ALA A 72 20.03 -11.49 -8.45
CA ALA A 72 19.00 -11.15 -9.43
C ALA A 72 17.59 -11.37 -8.88
N CYS A 73 17.35 -12.52 -8.24
CA CYS A 73 16.08 -12.83 -7.57
C CYS A 73 15.79 -11.84 -6.43
N ALA A 74 16.80 -11.48 -5.64
CA ALA A 74 16.67 -10.48 -4.58
C ALA A 74 16.32 -9.10 -5.16
N LEU A 75 17.03 -8.64 -6.20
CA LEU A 75 16.74 -7.38 -6.88
C LEU A 75 15.33 -7.34 -7.47
N LEU A 76 14.86 -8.45 -8.04
CA LEU A 76 13.49 -8.58 -8.55
C LEU A 76 12.49 -8.44 -7.40
N PHE A 77 12.66 -9.20 -6.32
CA PHE A 77 11.76 -9.18 -5.17
C PHE A 77 11.74 -7.81 -4.47
N PHE A 78 12.90 -7.27 -4.12
CA PHE A 78 13.02 -5.98 -3.44
C PHE A 78 12.62 -4.81 -4.36
N GLY A 79 12.97 -4.88 -5.64
CA GLY A 79 12.56 -3.88 -6.63
C GLY A 79 11.04 -3.85 -6.79
N TYR A 80 10.41 -5.01 -6.97
CA TYR A 80 8.96 -5.12 -7.06
C TYR A 80 8.26 -4.71 -5.75
N ALA A 81 8.80 -5.11 -4.59
CA ALA A 81 8.27 -4.73 -3.28
C ALA A 81 8.37 -3.22 -3.04
N PHE A 82 9.50 -2.61 -3.37
CA PHE A 82 9.71 -1.16 -3.29
C PHE A 82 8.76 -0.41 -4.22
N TRP A 83 8.65 -0.83 -5.48
CA TRP A 83 7.74 -0.23 -6.45
C TRP A 83 6.27 -0.36 -6.01
N SER A 84 5.92 -1.54 -5.51
CA SER A 84 4.60 -1.82 -4.98
C SER A 84 4.28 -0.96 -3.76
N TRP A 85 5.26 -0.70 -2.90
CA TRP A 85 5.08 0.14 -1.74
C TRP A 85 5.01 1.64 -2.11
N ALA A 86 5.85 2.11 -3.04
CA ALA A 86 5.97 3.53 -3.38
C ALA A 86 4.87 4.01 -4.35
N PHE A 87 4.53 3.24 -5.38
CA PHE A 87 3.72 3.74 -6.51
C PHE A 87 2.30 3.19 -6.57
N LEU A 88 2.02 2.02 -5.98
CA LEU A 88 0.66 1.47 -5.91
C LEU A 88 -0.29 2.23 -4.97
N PRO A 89 0.16 2.95 -3.92
CA PRO A 89 -0.74 3.75 -3.12
C PRO A 89 -1.33 4.95 -3.85
N ALA A 90 -0.65 5.51 -4.85
CA ALA A 90 -1.04 6.78 -5.48
C ALA A 90 -2.45 6.79 -6.09
N PRO A 91 -2.89 5.79 -6.90
CA PRO A 91 -4.25 5.79 -7.44
C PRO A 91 -5.33 5.69 -6.36
N ALA A 92 -5.05 4.97 -5.27
CA ALA A 92 -5.93 4.91 -4.12
C ALA A 92 -5.98 6.26 -3.40
N VAL A 93 -4.84 6.95 -3.33
CA VAL A 93 -4.73 8.27 -2.71
C VAL A 93 -5.53 9.31 -3.49
N ASP A 94 -5.30 9.38 -4.80
CA ASP A 94 -5.98 10.33 -5.70
C ASP A 94 -7.50 10.14 -5.69
N TYR A 95 -7.97 8.88 -5.71
CA TYR A 95 -9.40 8.57 -5.60
C TYR A 95 -9.97 9.03 -4.26
N THR A 96 -9.30 8.70 -3.15
CA THR A 96 -9.78 9.03 -1.81
C THR A 96 -9.83 10.54 -1.62
N ASP A 97 -8.79 11.24 -2.07
CA ASP A 97 -8.69 12.69 -1.99
C ASP A 97 -9.80 13.38 -2.80
N ALA A 98 -10.05 12.91 -4.03
CA ALA A 98 -11.14 13.44 -4.86
C ALA A 98 -12.51 13.23 -4.22
N VAL A 99 -12.76 12.07 -3.59
CA VAL A 99 -14.02 11.80 -2.89
C VAL A 99 -14.16 12.69 -1.65
N LEU A 100 -13.10 12.83 -0.85
CA LEU A 100 -13.14 13.65 0.36
C LEU A 100 -13.35 15.14 0.04
N HIS A 101 -12.67 15.67 -0.98
CA HIS A 101 -12.92 17.03 -1.48
C HIS A 101 -14.33 17.19 -2.06
N GLY A 102 -14.89 16.13 -2.65
CA GLY A 102 -16.29 16.12 -3.09
C GLY A 102 -17.29 16.21 -1.95
N ILE A 103 -17.00 15.58 -0.80
CA ILE A 103 -17.88 15.56 0.38
C ILE A 103 -17.81 16.86 1.18
N PHE A 104 -16.59 17.31 1.50
CA PHE A 104 -16.35 18.40 2.44
C PHE A 104 -16.09 19.75 1.76
N GLY A 105 -15.87 19.74 0.44
CA GLY A 105 -15.59 20.93 -0.36
C GLY A 105 -14.11 21.33 -0.36
N ARG A 106 -13.76 22.27 -1.25
CA ARG A 106 -12.37 22.72 -1.48
C ARG A 106 -11.73 23.52 -0.33
N LYS A 107 -12.50 23.88 0.70
CA LYS A 107 -12.03 24.72 1.82
C LYS A 107 -11.53 23.91 3.01
N THR A 108 -11.69 22.60 3.00
CA THR A 108 -11.26 21.72 4.09
C THR A 108 -9.78 21.40 3.95
N GLU A 109 -8.99 21.61 5.00
CA GLU A 109 -7.58 21.21 5.00
C GLU A 109 -7.48 19.68 5.08
N ILE A 110 -7.17 19.06 3.94
CA ILE A 110 -6.89 17.63 3.85
C ILE A 110 -5.38 17.44 3.86
N ASN A 111 -4.84 17.18 5.04
CA ASN A 111 -3.43 16.87 5.20
C ASN A 111 -3.21 15.38 4.92
N HIS A 112 -2.57 15.07 3.79
CA HIS A 112 -2.09 13.73 3.50
C HIS A 112 -0.67 13.56 4.06
N ARG A 113 -0.42 12.50 4.82
CA ARG A 113 0.95 12.07 5.16
C ARG A 113 1.36 10.97 4.20
N ILE A 114 2.67 10.86 3.93
CA ILE A 114 3.25 9.79 3.11
C ILE A 114 2.58 8.44 3.44
N GLY A 115 1.85 7.89 2.47
CA GLY A 115 1.04 6.68 2.63
C GLY A 115 -0.47 6.91 2.53
N LYS A 116 -1.24 5.89 2.94
CA LYS A 116 -2.70 5.79 2.74
C LYS A 116 -3.49 6.42 3.90
N LYS A 117 -3.02 7.52 4.49
CA LYS A 117 -3.62 8.15 5.68
C LYS A 117 -3.92 9.63 5.41
N PHE A 118 -5.18 10.00 5.57
CA PHE A 118 -5.69 11.35 5.42
C PHE A 118 -6.16 11.86 6.78
N ASN A 119 -5.79 13.10 7.10
CA ASN A 119 -6.34 13.80 8.23
C ASN A 119 -7.17 14.97 7.69
N LEU A 120 -8.47 14.94 7.99
CA LEU A 120 -9.41 16.00 7.67
C LEU A 120 -9.58 16.88 8.91
N ALA A 121 -9.22 18.16 8.81
CA ALA A 121 -9.56 19.14 9.82
C ALA A 121 -10.94 19.74 9.50
N LEU A 122 -11.93 19.42 10.32
CA LEU A 122 -13.28 20.02 10.28
C LEU A 122 -13.46 20.91 11.49
N ASP A 123 -13.32 22.22 11.31
CA ASP A 123 -13.43 23.23 12.35
C ASP A 123 -12.55 22.86 13.57
N ASP A 124 -13.12 22.30 14.64
CA ASP A 124 -12.44 21.87 15.87
C ASP A 124 -12.21 20.35 15.99
N VAL A 125 -12.36 19.59 14.89
CA VAL A 125 -12.35 18.12 14.91
C VAL A 125 -11.48 17.56 13.79
N ASP A 126 -10.57 16.66 14.18
CA ASP A 126 -9.82 15.85 13.23
C ASP A 126 -10.53 14.52 12.96
N ILE A 127 -10.73 14.21 11.67
CA ILE A 127 -11.11 12.88 11.20
C ILE A 127 -9.91 12.26 10.49
N GLN A 128 -9.43 11.16 11.03
CA GLN A 128 -8.42 10.34 10.37
C GLN A 128 -9.10 9.28 9.49
N VAL A 129 -8.76 9.27 8.21
CA VAL A 129 -9.18 8.27 7.23
C VAL A 129 -7.97 7.47 6.80
N GLN A 130 -7.95 6.17 7.12
CA GLN A 130 -6.90 5.27 6.67
C GLN A 130 -7.43 4.33 5.60
N CYS A 131 -6.87 4.39 4.39
CA CYS A 131 -7.19 3.50 3.28
C CYS A 131 -6.31 2.25 3.31
N LYS A 132 -6.92 1.08 3.10
CA LYS A 132 -6.27 -0.22 2.91
C LYS A 132 -6.74 -0.79 1.58
N ILE A 133 -5.79 -1.16 0.74
CA ILE A 133 -6.06 -1.85 -0.53
C ILE A 133 -6.21 -3.33 -0.19
N ARG A 134 -7.37 -3.91 -0.47
CA ARG A 134 -7.64 -5.33 -0.15
C ARG A 134 -7.34 -6.25 -1.33
N GLY A 135 -7.55 -5.82 -2.57
CA GLY A 135 -7.26 -6.61 -3.78
C GLY A 135 -8.13 -7.87 -3.98
N ASP A 136 -8.73 -8.39 -2.91
CA ASP A 136 -9.58 -9.59 -2.91
C ASP A 136 -11.03 -9.22 -3.22
N GLY A 137 -11.39 -9.29 -4.50
CA GLY A 137 -12.78 -9.31 -4.95
C GLY A 137 -13.15 -8.18 -5.94
N PRO A 138 -14.23 -8.39 -6.73
CA PRO A 138 -14.66 -7.42 -7.74
C PRO A 138 -15.26 -6.13 -7.17
N GLU A 139 -15.74 -6.14 -5.91
CA GLU A 139 -16.53 -5.04 -5.33
C GLU A 139 -15.81 -4.23 -4.24
N GLU A 140 -14.91 -4.82 -3.45
CA GLU A 140 -14.22 -4.14 -2.33
C GLU A 140 -12.71 -3.98 -2.55
N TRP A 141 -12.35 -3.12 -3.49
CA TRP A 141 -10.94 -2.86 -3.77
C TRP A 141 -10.25 -2.01 -2.69
N PHE A 142 -11.01 -1.07 -2.09
CA PHE A 142 -10.53 -0.17 -1.04
C PHE A 142 -11.40 -0.29 0.21
N SER A 143 -10.74 -0.48 1.35
CA SER A 143 -11.36 -0.46 2.68
C SER A 143 -10.81 0.71 3.47
N TYR A 144 -11.69 1.47 4.13
CA TYR A 144 -11.34 2.66 4.87
C TYR A 144 -11.61 2.45 6.34
N LYS A 145 -10.70 2.91 7.19
CA LYS A 145 -10.92 3.08 8.62
C LYS A 145 -11.08 4.56 8.92
N LEU A 146 -12.25 4.96 9.38
CA LEU A 146 -12.51 6.29 9.92
C LEU A 146 -12.25 6.28 11.42
N LYS A 147 -11.59 7.31 11.92
CA LYS A 147 -11.34 7.53 13.35
C LYS A 147 -11.45 9.00 13.68
N SER A 148 -12.25 9.35 14.69
CA SER A 148 -12.34 10.72 15.19
C SER A 148 -11.21 11.06 16.15
N SER A 149 -10.98 12.36 16.39
CA SER A 149 -10.32 12.83 17.61
C SER A 149 -11.09 12.38 18.87
N LYS A 150 -10.48 12.54 20.05
CA LYS A 150 -11.08 12.09 21.32
C LYS A 150 -12.30 12.96 21.64
N ILE A 151 -13.45 12.33 21.89
CA ILE A 151 -14.72 13.00 22.21
C ILE A 151 -15.10 12.66 23.65
N ILE A 152 -15.19 13.67 24.51
CA ILE A 152 -15.67 13.50 25.88
C ILE A 152 -17.17 13.76 25.88
N SER A 153 -17.98 12.69 25.86
CA SER A 153 -19.43 12.79 25.94
C SER A 153 -20.02 11.53 26.57
N PRO A 154 -20.88 11.64 27.60
CA PRO A 154 -21.50 10.47 28.24
C PRO A 154 -22.44 9.72 27.29
N ARG A 155 -22.94 10.38 26.23
CA ARG A 155 -23.83 9.80 25.24
C ARG A 155 -23.11 9.25 24.01
N LEU A 156 -21.78 9.32 23.95
CA LEU A 156 -20.98 8.93 22.78
C LEU A 156 -21.31 7.51 22.30
N LYS A 157 -21.42 6.55 23.22
CA LYS A 157 -21.75 5.15 22.90
C LYS A 157 -23.15 5.01 22.29
N SER A 158 -24.12 5.75 22.79
CA SER A 158 -25.49 5.75 22.25
C SER A 158 -25.55 6.36 20.86
N ILE A 159 -24.86 7.49 20.64
CA ILE A 159 -24.78 8.18 19.36
C ILE A 159 -24.09 7.29 18.33
N ALA A 160 -22.96 6.68 18.70
CA ALA A 160 -22.24 5.76 17.82
C ALA A 160 -23.13 4.58 17.39
N MET A 161 -23.82 3.92 18.32
CA MET A 161 -24.71 2.79 17.98
C MET A 161 -25.86 3.20 17.05
N ARG A 162 -26.47 4.38 17.25
CA ARG A 162 -27.55 4.89 16.38
C ARG A 162 -27.10 5.14 14.94
N HIS A 163 -25.83 5.45 14.74
CA HIS A 163 -25.25 5.68 13.42
C HIS A 163 -24.46 4.48 12.87
N GLY A 164 -24.45 3.35 13.59
CA GLY A 164 -23.75 2.13 13.19
C GLY A 164 -22.22 2.22 13.31
N PHE A 165 -21.73 2.96 14.29
CA PHE A 165 -20.30 3.15 14.57
C PHE A 165 -19.89 2.50 15.89
N SER A 166 -18.61 2.20 16.03
CA SER A 166 -18.03 1.69 17.28
C SER A 166 -17.35 2.80 18.06
N VAL A 167 -17.20 2.61 19.37
CA VAL A 167 -16.45 3.52 20.24
C VAL A 167 -15.29 2.76 20.85
N TYR A 168 -14.09 3.32 20.75
CA TYR A 168 -12.88 2.78 21.34
C TYR A 168 -12.07 3.92 21.98
N ASN A 169 -11.79 3.84 23.28
CA ASN A 169 -11.05 4.86 24.03
C ASN A 169 -11.58 6.30 23.84
N ASN A 170 -12.89 6.49 23.85
CA ASN A 170 -13.56 7.77 23.57
C ASN A 170 -13.30 8.32 22.14
N HIS A 171 -12.88 7.48 21.22
CA HIS A 171 -12.87 7.77 19.78
C HIS A 171 -14.04 7.04 19.12
N LEU A 172 -14.65 7.70 18.14
CA LEU A 172 -15.60 7.08 17.25
C LEU A 172 -14.81 6.43 16.10
N GLU A 173 -15.05 5.14 15.84
CA GLU A 173 -14.37 4.37 14.80
C GLU A 173 -15.39 3.71 13.86
N ALA A 174 -15.04 3.62 12.58
CA ALA A 174 -15.82 2.90 11.58
C ALA A 174 -14.91 2.24 10.56
N ARG A 175 -15.32 1.08 10.03
CA ARG A 175 -14.72 0.46 8.85
C ARG A 175 -15.75 0.46 7.74
N ILE A 176 -15.38 0.99 6.58
CA ILE A 176 -16.30 1.21 5.46
C ILE A 176 -15.63 0.79 4.15
N SER A 177 -16.42 0.36 3.17
CA SER A 177 -15.97 0.05 1.81
C SER A 177 -15.93 1.31 0.94
N ASN A 178 -15.41 1.20 -0.28
CA ASN A 178 -15.45 2.27 -1.28
C ASN A 178 -16.86 2.79 -1.59
N ASP A 179 -17.86 1.92 -1.58
CA ASP A 179 -19.23 2.30 -1.95
C ASP A 179 -19.92 3.07 -0.83
N GLU A 180 -19.56 2.76 0.42
CA GLU A 180 -20.07 3.45 1.59
C GLU A 180 -19.31 4.73 1.95
N LEU A 181 -18.14 4.96 1.33
CA LEU A 181 -17.23 6.05 1.68
C LEU A 181 -17.94 7.40 1.73
N HIS A 182 -18.77 7.72 0.75
CA HIS A 182 -19.45 9.00 0.68
C HIS A 182 -20.49 9.19 1.80
N LEU A 183 -21.46 8.27 1.87
CA LEU A 183 -22.58 8.36 2.81
C LEU A 183 -22.11 8.23 4.26
N ARG A 184 -21.26 7.24 4.56
CA ARG A 184 -20.81 6.97 5.94
C ARG A 184 -19.91 8.06 6.47
N THR A 185 -19.06 8.66 5.65
CA THR A 185 -18.19 9.75 6.10
C THR A 185 -18.99 11.00 6.47
N LEU A 186 -20.08 11.29 5.75
CA LEU A 186 -21.01 12.37 6.09
C LEU A 186 -21.77 12.05 7.40
N LEU A 187 -22.30 10.84 7.54
CA LEU A 187 -22.94 10.38 8.78
C LEU A 187 -21.98 10.42 9.97
N PHE A 188 -20.71 10.09 9.75
CA PHE A 188 -19.65 10.13 10.75
C PHE A 188 -19.40 11.56 11.23
N ALA A 189 -19.25 12.51 10.31
CA ALA A 189 -19.13 13.93 10.63
C ALA A 189 -20.35 14.45 11.41
N LYS A 190 -21.57 14.04 11.02
CA LYS A 190 -22.81 14.39 11.73
C LYS A 190 -22.86 13.80 13.15
N ALA A 191 -22.47 12.54 13.32
CA ALA A 191 -22.42 11.89 14.62
C ALA A 191 -21.43 12.59 15.57
N ILE A 192 -20.28 13.04 15.05
CA ILE A 192 -19.31 13.80 15.84
C ILE A 192 -19.90 15.16 16.26
N LYS A 193 -20.53 15.90 15.33
CA LYS A 193 -21.20 17.17 15.67
C LYS A 193 -22.25 16.98 16.77
N MET A 194 -23.08 15.94 16.67
CA MET A 194 -24.08 15.60 17.71
C MET A 194 -23.46 15.24 19.05
N ALA A 195 -22.36 14.48 19.05
CA ALA A 195 -21.70 14.06 20.29
C ALA A 195 -21.09 15.24 21.06
N ARG A 196 -20.71 16.33 20.38
CA ARG A 196 -20.18 17.55 21.00
C ARG A 196 -21.23 18.61 21.32
N SER A 197 -22.31 18.71 20.53
CA SER A 197 -23.34 19.74 20.75
C SER A 197 -24.20 19.50 21.99
N LEU A 198 -24.09 18.33 22.62
CA LEU A 198 -24.81 18.00 23.85
C LEU A 198 -23.95 18.38 25.04
N PRO A 199 -24.42 19.27 25.95
CA PRO A 199 -23.69 19.59 27.16
C PRO A 199 -23.46 18.33 28.00
N SER A 200 -22.27 18.26 28.60
CA SER A 200 -21.84 17.21 29.53
C SER A 200 -22.71 17.15 30.77
#